data_AF-A0A7K3WHN1-F1
#
_entry.id   AF-A0A7K3WHN1-F1
#
_cell.length_a   1.000
_cell.length_b   1.000
_cell.length_c   1.000
_cell.angle_alpha   90.00
_cell.angle_beta   90.00
_cell.angle_gamma   90.00
#
_symmetry.space_group_name_H-M   'P 1'
#
loop_
_entity.id
_entity.type
_entity.pdbx_description
1 polymer ?
#
loop_
_entity_poly.entity_id
_entity_poly.type
_entity_poly.pdbx_seq_one_letter_code
_entity_poly.pdbx_strand_id
1 'polypeptide(L)'
;MPYSLVSASTLGFDLVRLSSGRQVADVLLTGLAADGAALDSLAAHHPGPARTSAERSAAAVRGRKARELAATAVPQLRTGDFGAEPGTGTDGVDRQEALVALLERSTIGDAPTLERLLREDVLGPDHIGMAVSEEHVRDRAADVLADAALAFWAVDALPPVVFRDLVAPFRAATSAAPLTAPDLEADLGPSSAVVHELLAAVRGLDGVGRGRWRVAVDEVRELRRPWATAMHEASWAAHVSGRTRTLAASQLLAVQAFVDGGFTASDGALGAWNALSGCVQGLAMADMLDEQSLAVLLAPWTMLN
;
A
#
# COMPACT_ATOMS: atom_id res chain seq x y z
N MET A 1 -3.78 -12.79 6.45
CA MET A 1 -4.87 -12.48 5.50
C MET A 1 -4.24 -12.21 4.15
N PRO A 2 -4.79 -12.68 3.02
CA PRO A 2 -4.30 -12.28 1.71
C PRO A 2 -4.56 -10.78 1.49
N TYR A 3 -3.56 -10.04 1.01
CA TYR A 3 -3.82 -8.70 0.45
C TYR A 3 -4.79 -8.79 -0.73
N SER A 4 -5.68 -7.81 -0.82
CA SER A 4 -6.47 -7.56 -2.04
C SER A 4 -6.71 -6.07 -2.23
N LEU A 5 -7.08 -5.66 -3.45
CA LEU A 5 -7.45 -4.26 -3.70
C LEU A 5 -8.70 -3.82 -2.90
N VAL A 6 -9.61 -4.75 -2.58
CA VAL A 6 -10.78 -4.48 -1.72
C VAL A 6 -10.36 -4.08 -0.30
N SER A 7 -9.20 -4.57 0.15
CA SER A 7 -8.63 -4.34 1.48
C SER A 7 -7.35 -3.48 1.43
N ALA A 8 -7.24 -2.57 0.46
CA ALA A 8 -6.06 -1.72 0.27
C ALA A 8 -5.69 -0.87 1.49
N SER A 9 -6.66 -0.53 2.37
CA SER A 9 -6.40 0.13 3.65
C SER A 9 -5.52 -0.70 4.59
N THR A 10 -5.71 -2.02 4.62
CA THR A 10 -4.88 -2.98 5.38
C THR A 10 -3.47 -3.06 4.81
N LEU A 11 -3.33 -3.08 3.48
CA LEU A 11 -2.02 -3.01 2.84
C LEU A 11 -1.32 -1.71 3.21
N GLY A 12 -2.00 -0.57 3.10
CA GLY A 12 -1.42 0.72 3.45
C GLY A 12 -0.97 0.79 4.91
N PHE A 13 -1.68 0.12 5.84
CA PHE A 13 -1.28 0.01 7.24
C PHE A 13 0.09 -0.67 7.39
N ASP A 14 0.38 -1.72 6.61
CA ASP A 14 1.71 -2.33 6.55
C ASP A 14 2.72 -1.40 5.88
N LEU A 15 2.39 -0.80 4.72
CA LEU A 15 3.33 0.02 3.96
C LEU A 15 3.82 1.26 4.73
N VAL A 16 2.95 1.99 5.44
CA VAL A 16 3.40 3.18 6.19
C VAL A 16 4.36 2.88 7.35
N ARG A 17 4.46 1.60 7.75
CA ARG A 17 5.39 1.13 8.78
C ARG A 17 6.68 0.53 8.21
N LEU A 18 6.73 0.24 6.91
CA LEU A 18 7.92 -0.27 6.25
C LEU A 18 8.86 0.86 5.82
N SER A 19 10.17 0.64 5.98
CA SER A 19 11.23 1.58 5.61
C SER A 19 11.16 2.05 4.15
N SER A 20 10.68 1.21 3.24
CA SER A 20 10.47 1.53 1.82
C SER A 20 9.03 1.28 1.35
N GLY A 21 8.04 1.36 2.25
CA GLY A 21 6.65 1.13 1.88
C GLY A 21 6.08 2.18 0.93
N ARG A 22 6.57 3.42 0.97
CA ARG A 22 6.27 4.45 -0.04
C ARG A 22 6.65 4.00 -1.44
N GLN A 23 7.80 3.36 -1.61
CA GLN A 23 8.29 2.86 -2.90
C GLN A 23 7.50 1.62 -3.34
N VAL A 24 7.06 0.77 -2.40
CA VAL A 24 6.11 -0.31 -2.73
C VAL A 24 4.80 0.27 -3.26
N ALA A 25 4.25 1.31 -2.61
CA ALA A 25 3.05 1.98 -3.08
C ALA A 25 3.22 2.59 -4.48
N ASP A 26 4.39 3.17 -4.77
CA ASP A 26 4.75 3.70 -6.10
C ASP A 26 4.76 2.62 -7.20
N VAL A 27 5.34 1.45 -6.91
CA VAL A 27 5.31 0.31 -7.86
C VAL A 27 3.88 -0.17 -8.11
N LEU A 28 3.05 -0.27 -7.06
CA LEU A 28 1.66 -0.70 -7.20
C LEU A 28 0.81 0.33 -7.95
N LEU A 29 1.01 1.63 -7.69
CA LEU A 29 0.36 2.71 -8.45
C LEU A 29 0.79 2.69 -9.91
N THR A 30 2.08 2.46 -10.20
CA THR A 30 2.56 2.28 -11.57
C THR A 30 1.84 1.12 -12.25
N GLY A 31 1.72 -0.02 -11.57
CA GLY A 31 0.99 -1.19 -12.10
C GLY A 31 -0.52 -0.94 -12.25
N LEU A 32 -1.15 -0.14 -11.39
CA LEU A 32 -2.58 0.21 -11.52
C LEU A 32 -2.84 1.17 -12.69
N ALA A 33 -1.88 2.06 -12.96
CA ALA A 33 -1.97 3.14 -13.93
C ALA A 33 -1.37 2.82 -15.30
N ALA A 34 -0.68 1.69 -15.44
CA ALA A 34 -0.02 1.31 -16.68
C ALA A 34 -1.04 1.10 -17.80
N ASP A 35 -0.83 1.74 -18.95
CA ASP A 35 -1.51 1.40 -20.19
C ASP A 35 -0.70 0.36 -20.99
N GLY A 36 -1.16 0.02 -22.21
CA GLY A 36 -0.42 -0.93 -23.06
C GLY A 36 1.02 -0.50 -23.34
N ALA A 37 1.26 0.79 -23.58
CA ALA A 37 2.60 1.31 -23.87
C ALA A 37 3.53 1.26 -22.64
N ALA A 38 2.98 1.55 -21.45
CA ALA A 38 3.72 1.42 -20.20
C ALA A 38 4.09 -0.04 -19.91
N LEU A 39 3.18 -0.98 -20.20
CA LEU A 39 3.44 -2.42 -20.06
C LEU A 39 4.49 -2.92 -21.04
N ASP A 40 4.44 -2.48 -22.31
CA ASP A 40 5.48 -2.76 -23.30
C ASP A 40 6.84 -2.22 -22.86
N SER A 41 6.87 -0.99 -22.32
CA SER A 41 8.08 -0.38 -21.77
C SER A 41 8.66 -1.19 -20.60
N LEU A 42 7.82 -1.59 -19.63
CA LEU A 42 8.22 -2.46 -18.53
C LEU A 42 8.78 -3.80 -19.04
N ALA A 43 8.07 -4.44 -19.96
CA ALA A 43 8.47 -5.71 -20.55
C ALA A 43 9.79 -5.62 -21.33
N ALA A 44 10.05 -4.51 -22.02
CA ALA A 44 11.30 -4.26 -22.75
C ALA A 44 12.52 -4.15 -21.83
N HIS A 45 12.33 -3.70 -20.59
CA HIS A 45 13.39 -3.62 -19.58
C HIS A 45 13.58 -4.93 -18.80
N HIS A 46 12.72 -5.94 -19.01
CA HIS A 46 12.91 -7.25 -18.40
C HIS A 46 14.23 -7.87 -18.88
N PRO A 47 15.12 -8.33 -17.98
CA PRO A 47 16.47 -8.73 -18.37
C PRO A 47 16.54 -10.13 -19.04
N GLY A 48 15.44 -10.90 -19.03
CA GLY A 48 15.37 -12.25 -19.56
C GLY A 48 15.79 -12.41 -21.03
N PRO A 49 15.23 -11.64 -21.97
CA PRO A 49 15.54 -11.75 -23.41
C PRO A 49 17.01 -11.49 -23.76
N ALA A 50 17.69 -10.60 -23.03
CA ALA A 50 19.09 -10.25 -23.28
C ALA A 50 20.10 -11.26 -22.70
N ARG A 51 19.66 -12.13 -21.78
CA ARG A 51 20.52 -13.09 -21.07
C ARG A 51 20.66 -14.39 -21.85
N THR A 52 21.82 -15.01 -21.77
CA THR A 52 22.06 -16.41 -22.18
C THR A 52 21.27 -17.39 -21.29
N SER A 53 21.15 -18.66 -21.72
CA SER A 53 20.45 -19.69 -20.94
C SER A 53 21.05 -19.90 -19.54
N ALA A 54 22.38 -19.88 -19.43
CA ALA A 54 23.09 -20.01 -18.16
C ALA A 54 22.81 -18.81 -17.23
N GLU A 55 22.83 -17.59 -17.77
CA GLU A 55 22.54 -16.37 -17.00
C GLU A 55 21.08 -16.30 -16.55
N ARG A 56 20.13 -16.74 -17.39
CA ARG A 56 18.71 -16.87 -17.00
C ARG A 56 18.54 -17.86 -15.86
N SER A 57 19.21 -19.01 -15.92
CA SER A 57 19.15 -20.03 -14.86
C SER A 57 19.73 -19.49 -13.54
N ALA A 58 20.88 -18.83 -13.60
CA ALA A 58 21.50 -18.21 -12.42
C ALA A 58 20.63 -17.09 -11.83
N ALA A 59 19.98 -16.29 -12.67
CA ALA A 59 19.05 -15.26 -12.25
C ALA A 59 17.80 -15.85 -11.58
N ALA A 60 17.23 -16.93 -12.13
CA ALA A 60 16.07 -17.61 -11.54
C ALA A 60 16.38 -18.15 -10.13
N VAL A 61 17.58 -18.71 -9.92
CA VAL A 61 18.03 -19.15 -8.60
C VAL A 61 18.16 -17.97 -7.63
N ARG A 62 18.77 -16.85 -8.07
CA ARG A 62 18.89 -15.64 -7.25
C ARG A 62 17.53 -15.03 -6.91
N GLY A 63 16.62 -14.95 -7.89
CA GLY A 63 15.27 -14.43 -7.69
C GLY A 63 14.45 -15.28 -6.71
N ARG A 64 14.59 -16.61 -6.78
CA ARG A 64 13.99 -17.53 -5.79
C ARG A 64 14.51 -17.27 -4.39
N LYS A 65 15.85 -17.18 -4.24
CA LYS A 65 16.46 -16.91 -2.93
C LYS A 65 16.06 -15.54 -2.37
N ALA A 66 15.93 -14.53 -3.23
CA ALA A 66 15.44 -13.22 -2.82
C ALA A 66 13.98 -13.30 -2.31
N ARG A 67 13.12 -14.05 -2.99
CA ARG A 67 11.73 -14.31 -2.55
C ARG A 67 11.66 -15.05 -1.23
N GLU A 68 12.49 -16.08 -1.03
CA GLU A 68 12.59 -16.82 0.24
C GLU A 68 13.04 -15.90 1.40
N LEU A 69 14.03 -15.04 1.15
CA LEU A 69 14.45 -14.03 2.13
C LEU A 69 13.32 -13.04 2.41
N ALA A 70 12.69 -12.48 1.38
CA ALA A 70 11.61 -11.52 1.54
C ALA A 70 10.39 -12.08 2.28
N ALA A 71 10.08 -13.37 2.11
CA ALA A 71 8.99 -14.05 2.81
C ALA A 71 9.22 -14.16 4.32
N THR A 72 10.47 -14.09 4.79
CA THR A 72 10.83 -14.20 6.21
C THR A 72 11.45 -12.92 6.79
N ALA A 73 11.73 -11.93 5.93
CA ALA A 73 12.41 -10.68 6.27
C ALA A 73 11.62 -9.80 7.23
N VAL A 74 10.30 -9.77 7.08
CA VAL A 74 9.42 -8.91 7.87
C VAL A 74 8.59 -9.80 8.81
N PRO A 75 8.71 -9.62 10.14
CA PRO A 75 7.88 -10.35 11.10
C PRO A 75 6.38 -10.18 10.78
N GLN A 76 5.61 -11.25 10.90
CA GLN A 76 4.17 -11.21 10.74
C GLN A 76 3.47 -11.18 12.10
N LEU A 77 2.39 -10.41 12.21
CA LEU A 77 1.49 -10.48 13.35
C LEU A 77 0.77 -11.82 13.36
N ARG A 78 0.96 -12.61 14.43
CA ARG A 78 0.20 -13.85 14.65
C ARG A 78 -0.88 -13.61 15.69
N THR A 79 -2.02 -14.27 15.52
CA THR A 79 -3.18 -14.17 16.43
C THR A 79 -2.83 -14.49 17.89
N GLY A 80 -1.78 -15.29 18.13
CA GLY A 80 -1.27 -15.61 19.47
C GLY A 80 -0.32 -14.57 20.08
N ASP A 81 0.22 -13.64 19.28
CA ASP A 81 1.19 -12.63 19.76
C ASP A 81 0.53 -11.55 20.63
N PHE A 82 -0.81 -11.47 20.60
CA PHE A 82 -1.60 -10.61 21.48
C PHE A 82 -1.80 -11.19 22.90
N GLY A 83 -1.24 -12.38 23.16
CA GLY A 83 -1.41 -13.15 24.40
C GLY A 83 -0.37 -12.86 25.49
N ALA A 84 -0.76 -12.07 26.48
CA ALA A 84 -0.41 -12.32 27.88
C ALA A 84 -1.72 -12.56 28.64
N GLU A 85 -1.77 -13.61 29.46
CA GLU A 85 -2.95 -14.00 30.23
C GLU A 85 -3.52 -12.83 31.06
N PRO A 86 -4.85 -12.73 31.21
CA PRO A 86 -5.44 -11.77 32.13
C PRO A 86 -5.03 -12.15 33.57
N GLY A 87 -4.16 -11.37 34.21
CA GLY A 87 -3.88 -11.51 35.64
C GLY A 87 -2.43 -11.31 36.10
N THR A 88 -1.45 -11.11 35.22
CA THR A 88 -0.04 -10.91 35.62
C THR A 88 0.38 -9.44 35.58
N GLY A 89 -0.13 -8.63 36.52
CA GLY A 89 0.58 -7.52 37.17
C GLY A 89 1.30 -6.41 36.37
N THR A 90 1.20 -6.32 35.05
CA THR A 90 1.75 -5.18 34.29
C THR A 90 0.67 -4.11 34.11
N ASP A 91 0.97 -2.88 34.51
CA ASP A 91 0.09 -1.73 34.33
C ASP A 91 -0.34 -1.57 32.86
N GLY A 92 -1.55 -1.08 32.62
CA GLY A 92 -2.14 -1.02 31.26
C GLY A 92 -1.33 -0.25 30.23
N VAL A 93 -0.43 0.64 30.68
CA VAL A 93 0.49 1.42 29.84
C VAL A 93 1.57 0.53 29.22
N ASP A 94 2.21 -0.34 30.01
CA ASP A 94 3.27 -1.24 29.55
C ASP A 94 2.77 -2.21 28.45
N ARG A 95 1.50 -2.64 28.56
CA ARG A 95 0.86 -3.50 27.55
C ARG A 95 0.62 -2.76 26.23
N GLN A 96 0.20 -1.49 26.30
CA GLN A 96 -0.04 -0.69 25.11
C GLN A 96 1.28 -0.38 24.39
N GLU A 97 2.33 -0.01 25.13
CA GLU A 97 3.67 0.21 24.57
C GLU A 97 4.23 -1.06 23.93
N ALA A 98 4.11 -2.21 24.58
CA ALA A 98 4.53 -3.49 24.03
C ALA A 98 3.78 -3.86 22.73
N LEU A 99 2.47 -3.57 22.68
CA LEU A 99 1.66 -3.77 21.48
C LEU A 99 2.07 -2.83 20.35
N VAL A 100 2.29 -1.54 20.64
CA VAL A 100 2.75 -0.57 19.64
C VAL A 100 4.10 -1.00 19.09
N ALA A 101 5.04 -1.36 19.96
CA ALA A 101 6.34 -1.86 19.53
C ALA A 101 6.25 -3.15 18.68
N LEU A 102 5.26 -4.01 18.94
CA LEU A 102 4.99 -5.19 18.12
C LEU A 102 4.42 -4.80 16.75
N LEU A 103 3.46 -3.88 16.72
CA LEU A 103 2.87 -3.37 15.48
C LEU A 103 3.91 -2.63 14.63
N GLU A 104 4.76 -1.79 15.21
CA GLU A 104 5.79 -1.05 14.46
C GLU A 104 6.72 -1.97 13.65
N ARG A 105 6.97 -3.18 14.14
CA ARG A 105 7.93 -4.13 13.55
C ARG A 105 7.29 -5.31 12.80
N SER A 106 5.95 -5.38 12.73
CA SER A 106 5.26 -6.54 12.18
C SER A 106 4.17 -6.18 11.18
N THR A 107 4.02 -7.02 10.15
CA THR A 107 3.00 -6.85 9.10
C THR A 107 1.83 -7.81 9.25
N ILE A 108 0.69 -7.45 8.66
CA ILE A 108 -0.48 -8.31 8.53
C ILE A 108 -0.31 -9.29 7.37
N GLY A 109 0.29 -8.84 6.26
CA GLY A 109 0.64 -9.67 5.11
C GLY A 109 2.13 -10.02 5.02
N ASP A 110 2.55 -10.52 3.86
CA ASP A 110 3.91 -10.94 3.53
C ASP A 110 4.25 -10.69 2.05
N ALA A 111 5.52 -10.90 1.70
CA ALA A 111 5.98 -10.78 0.31
C ALA A 111 5.24 -11.70 -0.68
N PRO A 112 4.94 -12.98 -0.38
CA PRO A 112 4.13 -13.81 -1.28
C PRO A 112 2.72 -13.26 -1.53
N THR A 113 2.03 -12.75 -0.50
CA THR A 113 0.71 -12.14 -0.66
C THR A 113 0.76 -10.82 -1.41
N LEU A 114 1.86 -10.05 -1.31
CA LEU A 114 2.11 -8.86 -2.14
C LEU A 114 2.34 -9.22 -3.62
N GLU A 115 3.18 -10.21 -3.91
CA GLU A 115 3.41 -10.66 -5.29
C GLU A 115 2.11 -11.19 -5.92
N ARG A 116 1.31 -11.93 -5.14
CA ARG A 116 -0.01 -12.39 -5.58
C ARG A 116 -0.97 -11.23 -5.86
N LEU A 117 -1.09 -10.26 -4.94
CA LEU A 117 -1.88 -9.04 -5.16
C LEU A 117 -1.50 -8.34 -6.48
N LEU A 118 -0.20 -8.22 -6.74
CA LEU A 118 0.30 -7.55 -7.92
C LEU A 118 -0.12 -8.26 -9.21
N ARG A 119 0.00 -9.58 -9.25
CA ARG A 119 -0.33 -10.38 -10.44
C ARG A 119 -1.82 -10.58 -10.65
N GLU A 120 -2.56 -10.85 -9.58
CA GLU A 120 -3.97 -11.27 -9.66
C GLU A 120 -4.94 -10.08 -9.60
N ASP A 121 -4.61 -9.03 -8.84
CA ASP A 121 -5.52 -7.89 -8.67
C ASP A 121 -5.04 -6.64 -9.41
N VAL A 122 -3.77 -6.23 -9.22
CA VAL A 122 -3.24 -5.02 -9.87
C VAL A 122 -3.20 -5.21 -11.38
N LEU A 123 -2.52 -6.24 -11.86
CA LEU A 123 -2.44 -6.64 -13.27
C LEU A 123 -3.47 -7.71 -13.63
N GLY A 124 -4.54 -7.81 -12.84
CA GLY A 124 -5.60 -8.79 -13.02
C GLY A 124 -6.38 -8.65 -14.33
N PRO A 125 -7.37 -9.52 -14.57
CA PRO A 125 -8.16 -9.54 -15.81
C PRO A 125 -8.89 -8.22 -16.11
N ASP A 126 -9.24 -7.46 -15.07
CA ASP A 126 -9.94 -6.17 -15.19
C ASP A 126 -8.99 -5.00 -15.57
N HIS A 127 -7.69 -5.24 -15.72
CA HIS A 127 -6.71 -4.22 -16.05
C HIS A 127 -6.78 -3.86 -17.56
N ILE A 128 -7.06 -2.60 -17.86
CA ILE A 128 -7.27 -2.09 -19.24
C ILE A 128 -6.14 -2.44 -20.22
N GLY A 129 -4.88 -2.33 -19.80
CA GLY A 129 -3.72 -2.68 -20.62
C GLY A 129 -3.50 -4.19 -20.78
N MET A 130 -4.00 -5.02 -19.87
CA MET A 130 -3.80 -6.48 -19.90
C MET A 130 -4.74 -7.17 -20.90
N ALA A 131 -5.86 -6.54 -21.25
CA ALA A 131 -6.80 -7.08 -22.23
C ALA A 131 -6.24 -7.04 -23.67
N VAL A 132 -5.31 -6.13 -23.94
CA VAL A 132 -4.77 -5.86 -25.29
C VAL A 132 -3.32 -6.31 -25.47
N SER A 133 -2.61 -6.61 -24.38
CA SER A 133 -1.21 -7.01 -24.41
C SER A 133 -1.04 -8.51 -24.65
N GLU A 134 0.01 -8.90 -25.39
CA GLU A 134 0.38 -10.31 -25.54
C GLU A 134 0.79 -10.94 -24.20
N GLU A 135 0.51 -12.24 -24.01
CA GLU A 135 0.82 -12.97 -22.77
C GLU A 135 2.26 -12.78 -22.30
N HIS A 136 3.23 -12.90 -23.21
CA HIS A 136 4.64 -12.76 -22.88
C HIS A 136 5.05 -11.34 -22.46
N VAL A 137 4.34 -10.30 -22.90
CA VAL A 137 4.53 -8.90 -22.46
C VAL A 137 4.02 -8.76 -21.05
N ARG A 138 2.81 -9.28 -20.78
CA ARG A 138 2.17 -9.25 -19.46
C ARG A 138 3.03 -9.92 -18.40
N ASP A 139 3.55 -11.11 -18.68
CA ASP A 139 4.40 -11.85 -17.76
C ASP A 139 5.69 -11.09 -17.43
N ARG A 140 6.34 -10.50 -18.44
CA ARG A 140 7.59 -9.75 -18.24
C ARG A 140 7.38 -8.44 -17.49
N ALA A 141 6.31 -7.72 -17.79
CA ALA A 141 5.96 -6.51 -17.06
C ALA A 141 5.63 -6.83 -15.59
N ALA A 142 4.86 -7.90 -15.37
CA ALA A 142 4.56 -8.40 -14.03
C ALA A 142 5.83 -8.80 -13.26
N ASP A 143 6.80 -9.46 -13.91
CA ASP A 143 8.08 -9.81 -13.30
C ASP A 143 8.89 -8.58 -12.88
N VAL A 144 8.95 -7.54 -13.73
CA VAL A 144 9.65 -6.28 -13.40
C VAL A 144 9.01 -5.58 -12.19
N LEU A 145 7.68 -5.49 -12.16
CA LEU A 145 6.95 -4.87 -11.06
C LEU A 145 7.05 -5.71 -9.78
N ALA A 146 6.91 -7.04 -9.87
CA ALA A 146 7.03 -7.95 -8.73
C ALA A 146 8.42 -7.93 -8.10
N ASP A 147 9.49 -7.97 -8.90
CA ASP A 147 10.86 -7.91 -8.41
C ASP A 147 11.14 -6.57 -7.70
N ALA A 148 10.65 -5.45 -8.25
CA ALA A 148 10.79 -4.13 -7.62
C ALA A 148 10.00 -4.03 -6.30
N ALA A 149 8.72 -4.42 -6.29
CA ALA A 149 7.87 -4.39 -5.11
C ALA A 149 8.46 -5.25 -3.98
N LEU A 150 8.92 -6.46 -4.30
CA LEU A 150 9.55 -7.36 -3.35
C LEU A 150 10.88 -6.82 -2.81
N ALA A 151 11.69 -6.21 -3.68
CA ALA A 151 12.95 -5.63 -3.27
C ALA A 151 12.77 -4.46 -2.31
N PHE A 152 11.80 -3.57 -2.56
CA PHE A 152 11.45 -2.50 -1.63
C PHE A 152 10.83 -3.02 -0.34
N TRP A 153 9.96 -4.03 -0.42
CA TRP A 153 9.37 -4.68 0.76
C TRP A 153 10.44 -5.23 1.71
N ALA A 154 11.46 -5.89 1.17
CA ALA A 154 12.52 -6.54 1.94
C ALA A 154 13.85 -5.79 1.92
N VAL A 155 13.82 -4.46 1.72
CA VAL A 155 15.03 -3.64 1.55
C VAL A 155 16.05 -3.83 2.68
N ASP A 156 15.58 -3.97 3.92
CA ASP A 156 16.42 -4.09 5.11
C ASP A 156 17.02 -5.51 5.29
N ALA A 157 16.52 -6.51 4.56
CA ALA A 157 16.96 -7.90 4.66
C ALA A 157 17.74 -8.37 3.41
N LEU A 158 17.56 -7.73 2.27
CA LEU A 158 18.20 -8.13 1.02
C LEU A 158 19.66 -7.66 0.96
N PRO A 159 20.60 -8.49 0.48
CA PRO A 159 21.95 -8.04 0.18
C PRO A 159 21.91 -6.86 -0.82
N PRO A 160 22.71 -5.78 -0.64
CA PRO A 160 22.62 -4.58 -1.47
C PRO A 160 22.75 -4.81 -2.97
N VAL A 161 23.56 -5.80 -3.38
CA VAL A 161 23.71 -6.18 -4.79
C VAL A 161 22.40 -6.78 -5.34
N VAL A 162 21.78 -7.69 -4.58
CA VAL A 162 20.51 -8.32 -4.96
C VAL A 162 19.39 -7.27 -5.04
N PHE A 163 19.31 -6.37 -4.07
CA PHE A 163 18.36 -5.26 -4.10
C PHE A 163 18.51 -4.41 -5.37
N ARG A 164 19.74 -4.00 -5.70
CA ARG A 164 20.00 -3.19 -6.90
C ARG A 164 19.62 -3.94 -8.18
N ASP A 165 19.96 -5.23 -8.27
CA ASP A 165 19.67 -6.04 -9.45
C ASP A 165 18.16 -6.19 -9.70
N LEU A 166 17.37 -6.37 -8.64
CA LEU A 166 15.91 -6.52 -8.74
C LEU A 166 15.20 -5.21 -9.09
N VAL A 167 15.67 -4.08 -8.57
CA VAL A 167 15.04 -2.76 -8.78
C VAL A 167 15.49 -2.11 -10.10
N ALA A 168 16.65 -2.49 -10.64
CA ALA A 168 17.23 -1.84 -11.82
C ALA A 168 16.30 -1.82 -13.06
N PRO A 169 15.61 -2.92 -13.45
CA PRO A 169 14.67 -2.89 -14.57
C PRO A 169 13.54 -1.87 -14.40
N PHE A 170 12.94 -1.83 -13.22
CA PHE A 170 11.86 -0.89 -12.91
C PHE A 170 12.34 0.57 -12.95
N ARG A 171 13.50 0.86 -12.37
CA ARG A 171 14.10 2.21 -12.41
C ARG A 171 14.46 2.64 -13.84
N ALA A 172 14.95 1.72 -14.66
CA ALA A 172 15.26 2.02 -16.05
C ALA A 172 13.98 2.36 -16.84
N ALA A 173 12.91 1.57 -16.66
CA ALA A 173 11.63 1.82 -17.30
C ALA A 173 11.02 3.17 -16.90
N THR A 174 11.01 3.51 -15.61
CA THR A 174 10.48 4.80 -15.11
C THR A 174 11.34 6.00 -15.50
N SER A 175 12.64 5.80 -15.73
CA SER A 175 13.54 6.87 -16.21
C SER A 175 13.43 7.10 -17.71
N ALA A 176 13.06 6.08 -18.49
CA ALA A 176 12.97 6.16 -19.95
C ALA A 176 11.73 6.92 -20.42
N ALA A 177 10.60 6.74 -19.73
CA ALA A 177 9.36 7.45 -19.99
C ALA A 177 8.47 7.45 -18.75
N PRO A 178 7.58 8.44 -18.58
CA PRO A 178 6.48 8.33 -17.62
C PRO A 178 5.69 7.05 -17.91
N LEU A 179 5.59 6.16 -16.91
CA LEU A 179 4.81 4.92 -17.00
C LEU A 179 3.35 5.11 -16.61
N THR A 180 2.95 6.36 -16.37
CA THR A 180 1.59 6.80 -16.12
C THR A 180 1.05 7.48 -17.36
N ALA A 181 -0.14 7.08 -17.81
CA ALA A 181 -0.82 7.83 -18.87
C ALA A 181 -1.08 9.28 -18.38
N PRO A 182 -0.90 10.31 -19.23
CA PRO A 182 -1.10 11.73 -18.85
C PRO A 182 -2.50 12.05 -18.31
N ASP A 183 -3.52 11.32 -18.77
CA ASP A 183 -4.92 11.44 -18.33
C ASP A 183 -5.21 10.63 -17.04
N LEU A 184 -4.16 10.07 -16.45
CA LEU A 184 -4.17 9.10 -15.35
C LEU A 184 -3.21 9.55 -14.23
N GLU A 185 -3.00 10.87 -14.08
CA GLU A 185 -2.92 11.45 -12.73
C GLU A 185 -4.20 11.00 -12.04
N ALA A 186 -4.09 9.86 -11.33
CA ALA A 186 -5.16 8.90 -11.11
C ALA A 186 -6.55 9.56 -11.07
N ASP A 187 -7.35 9.39 -12.12
CA ASP A 187 -8.77 9.75 -12.02
C ASP A 187 -9.36 8.88 -10.90
N LEU A 188 -9.46 9.45 -9.69
CA LEU A 188 -10.04 8.81 -8.52
C LEU A 188 -11.58 8.85 -8.58
N GLY A 189 -12.14 9.05 -9.77
CA GLY A 189 -13.56 9.17 -10.02
C GLY A 189 -14.13 10.51 -9.57
N PRO A 190 -15.43 10.56 -9.26
CA PRO A 190 -16.14 11.82 -8.98
C PRO A 190 -15.55 12.64 -7.84
N SER A 191 -14.91 11.99 -6.85
CA SER A 191 -14.30 12.61 -5.69
C SER A 191 -12.81 12.95 -5.86
N SER A 192 -12.25 12.86 -7.08
CA SER A 192 -10.81 13.04 -7.31
C SER A 192 -10.27 14.34 -6.71
N ALA A 193 -10.90 15.47 -7.00
CA ALA A 193 -10.44 16.77 -6.50
C ALA A 193 -10.37 16.83 -4.96
N VAL A 194 -11.40 16.37 -4.25
CA VAL A 194 -11.46 16.47 -2.78
C VAL A 194 -10.50 15.49 -2.10
N VAL A 195 -10.27 14.30 -2.70
CA VAL A 195 -9.26 13.36 -2.21
C VAL A 195 -7.87 13.95 -2.41
N HIS A 196 -7.56 14.51 -3.59
CA HIS A 196 -6.28 15.17 -3.82
C HIS A 196 -6.03 16.35 -2.89
N GLU A 197 -7.06 17.14 -2.58
CA GLU A 197 -6.99 18.23 -1.60
C GLU A 197 -6.62 17.72 -0.20
N LEU A 198 -7.30 16.69 0.30
CA LEU A 198 -6.95 16.04 1.57
C LEU A 198 -5.49 15.56 1.56
N LEU A 199 -5.08 14.85 0.51
CA LEU A 199 -3.72 14.31 0.41
C LEU A 199 -2.66 15.43 0.34
N ALA A 200 -2.94 16.53 -0.35
CA ALA A 200 -2.05 17.69 -0.39
C ALA A 200 -1.95 18.36 1.00
N ALA A 201 -3.07 18.49 1.71
CA ALA A 201 -3.09 19.05 3.05
C ALA A 201 -2.30 18.19 4.04
N VAL A 202 -2.44 16.86 3.99
CA VAL A 202 -1.67 15.91 4.80
C VAL A 202 -0.16 16.01 4.52
N ARG A 203 0.24 16.12 3.25
CA ARG A 203 1.66 16.35 2.88
C ARG A 203 2.19 17.69 3.42
N GLY A 204 1.33 18.70 3.50
CA GLY A 204 1.67 20.04 3.96
C GLY A 204 1.70 20.22 5.48
N LEU A 205 1.34 19.19 6.28
CA LEU A 205 1.33 19.29 7.74
C LEU A 205 2.74 19.50 8.28
N ASP A 206 2.93 20.55 9.07
CA ASP A 206 4.13 20.77 9.85
C ASP A 206 4.11 19.93 11.16
N GLY A 207 5.12 20.10 12.01
CA GLY A 207 5.18 19.37 13.29
C GLY A 207 3.99 19.65 14.21
N VAL A 208 3.44 20.87 14.18
CA VAL A 208 2.28 21.27 14.98
C VAL A 208 1.01 20.64 14.42
N GLY A 209 0.82 20.69 13.10
CA GLY A 209 -0.27 20.05 12.39
C GLY A 209 -0.33 18.54 12.63
N ARG A 210 0.83 17.85 12.56
CA ARG A 210 0.92 16.44 12.94
C ARG A 210 0.59 16.20 14.42
N GLY A 211 0.98 17.11 15.31
CA GLY A 211 0.60 17.06 16.73
C GLY A 211 -0.91 17.13 16.93
N ARG A 212 -1.58 18.07 16.26
CA ARG A 212 -3.05 18.19 16.28
C ARG A 212 -3.74 16.95 15.71
N TRP A 213 -3.19 16.38 14.64
CA TRP A 213 -3.74 15.15 14.06
C TRP A 213 -3.72 14.00 15.07
N ARG A 214 -2.62 13.80 15.79
CA ARG A 214 -2.53 12.75 16.83
C ARG A 214 -3.59 12.94 17.91
N VAL A 215 -3.80 14.17 18.37
CA VAL A 215 -4.85 14.49 19.35
C VAL A 215 -6.24 14.14 18.79
N ALA A 216 -6.55 14.55 17.56
CA ALA A 216 -7.83 14.22 16.91
C ALA A 216 -8.04 12.70 16.80
N VAL A 217 -6.99 11.94 16.45
CA VAL A 217 -7.02 10.48 16.38
C VAL A 217 -7.33 9.85 17.75
N ASP A 218 -6.76 10.39 18.82
CA ASP A 218 -7.00 9.89 20.17
C ASP A 218 -8.43 10.22 20.66
N GLU A 219 -8.95 11.41 20.36
CA GLU A 219 -10.32 11.82 20.69
C GLU A 219 -11.38 10.92 20.04
N VAL A 220 -11.14 10.45 18.80
CA VAL A 220 -12.09 9.58 18.10
C VAL A 220 -11.91 8.09 18.40
N ARG A 221 -11.03 7.71 19.34
CA ARG A 221 -10.70 6.30 19.61
C ARG A 221 -11.93 5.47 20.03
N GLU A 222 -12.88 6.07 20.72
CA GLU A 222 -14.15 5.45 21.11
C GLU A 222 -15.05 5.11 19.90
N LEU A 223 -14.84 5.76 18.75
CA LEU A 223 -15.58 5.48 17.51
C LEU A 223 -15.07 4.25 16.77
N ARG A 224 -14.13 3.47 17.32
CA ARG A 224 -13.50 2.33 16.63
C ARG A 224 -14.49 1.31 16.06
N ARG A 225 -15.56 0.99 16.80
CA ARG A 225 -16.59 0.02 16.33
C ARG A 225 -17.42 0.61 15.19
N PRO A 226 -18.06 1.80 15.33
CA PRO A 226 -18.71 2.48 14.22
C PRO A 226 -17.80 2.66 12.99
N TRP A 227 -16.54 3.00 13.21
CA TRP A 227 -15.56 3.20 12.14
C TRP A 227 -15.31 1.92 11.34
N ALA A 228 -15.18 0.77 12.01
CA ALA A 228 -14.99 -0.50 11.31
C ALA A 228 -16.19 -0.87 10.44
N THR A 229 -17.41 -0.58 10.91
CA THR A 229 -18.64 -0.75 10.12
C THR A 229 -18.65 0.17 8.89
N ALA A 230 -18.40 1.47 9.09
CA ALA A 230 -18.39 2.44 7.99
C ALA A 230 -17.30 2.14 6.94
N MET A 231 -16.11 1.70 7.38
CA MET A 231 -15.06 1.20 6.47
C MET A 231 -15.54 0.00 5.67
N HIS A 232 -16.18 -0.97 6.31
CA HIS A 232 -16.73 -2.14 5.61
C HIS A 232 -17.77 -1.75 4.56
N GLU A 233 -18.69 -0.85 4.91
CA GLU A 233 -19.72 -0.33 3.99
C GLU A 233 -19.10 0.37 2.78
N ALA A 234 -18.11 1.24 2.99
CA ALA A 234 -17.39 1.89 1.89
C ALA A 234 -16.65 0.91 0.98
N SER A 235 -16.00 -0.12 1.56
CA SER A 235 -15.35 -1.18 0.77
C SER A 235 -16.37 -1.95 -0.06
N TRP A 236 -17.55 -2.23 0.51
CA TRP A 236 -18.65 -2.88 -0.19
C TRP A 236 -19.20 -2.00 -1.33
N ALA A 237 -19.45 -0.72 -1.05
CA ALA A 237 -19.92 0.26 -2.02
C ALA A 237 -18.96 0.34 -3.21
N ALA A 238 -17.65 0.43 -2.95
CA ALA A 238 -16.62 0.44 -4.00
C ALA A 238 -16.60 -0.85 -4.83
N HIS A 239 -16.84 -2.01 -4.19
CA HIS A 239 -16.90 -3.28 -4.89
C HIS A 239 -18.11 -3.36 -5.82
N VAL A 240 -19.32 -3.09 -5.32
CA VAL A 240 -20.55 -3.20 -6.13
C VAL A 240 -20.66 -2.12 -7.19
N SER A 241 -20.01 -0.96 -7.01
CA SER A 241 -19.99 0.12 -8.00
C SER A 241 -18.84 0.01 -9.01
N GLY A 242 -18.03 -1.05 -8.96
CA GLY A 242 -16.86 -1.22 -9.84
C GLY A 242 -15.70 -0.25 -9.58
N ARG A 243 -15.68 0.45 -8.43
CA ARG A 243 -14.65 1.45 -8.06
C ARG A 243 -13.55 0.88 -7.15
N THR A 244 -13.41 -0.45 -7.06
CA THR A 244 -12.39 -1.09 -6.19
C THR A 244 -10.97 -0.62 -6.50
N ARG A 245 -10.60 -0.56 -7.79
CA ARG A 245 -9.27 -0.10 -8.22
C ARG A 245 -9.03 1.38 -7.89
N THR A 246 -10.05 2.21 -8.11
CA THR A 246 -10.06 3.65 -7.79
C THR A 246 -9.86 3.90 -6.29
N LEU A 247 -10.60 3.18 -5.45
CA LEU A 247 -10.45 3.27 -3.99
C LEU A 247 -9.07 2.77 -3.55
N ALA A 248 -8.56 1.68 -4.14
CA ALA A 248 -7.22 1.18 -3.84
C ALA A 248 -6.12 2.17 -4.23
N ALA A 249 -6.22 2.80 -5.42
CA ALA A 249 -5.30 3.86 -5.83
C ALA A 249 -5.32 5.04 -4.85
N SER A 250 -6.51 5.45 -4.38
CA SER A 250 -6.67 6.51 -3.37
C SER A 250 -5.93 6.16 -2.07
N GLN A 251 -6.03 4.92 -1.60
CA GLN A 251 -5.31 4.44 -0.41
C GLN A 251 -3.79 4.40 -0.64
N LEU A 252 -3.31 3.98 -1.80
CA LEU A 252 -1.87 3.98 -2.11
C LEU A 252 -1.29 5.40 -2.21
N LEU A 253 -2.05 6.35 -2.78
CA LEU A 253 -1.68 7.77 -2.75
C LEU A 253 -1.68 8.32 -1.32
N ALA A 254 -2.57 7.83 -0.45
CA ALA A 254 -2.56 8.16 0.97
C ALA A 254 -1.30 7.65 1.69
N VAL A 255 -0.79 6.46 1.34
CA VAL A 255 0.51 5.98 1.86
C VAL A 255 1.62 6.96 1.49
N GLN A 256 1.66 7.42 0.24
CA GLN A 256 2.65 8.42 -0.20
C GLN A 256 2.50 9.73 0.58
N ALA A 257 1.28 10.25 0.71
CA ALA A 257 1.01 11.49 1.44
C ALA A 257 1.37 11.39 2.93
N PHE A 258 1.12 10.25 3.57
CA PHE A 258 1.47 10.00 4.96
C PHE A 258 2.99 10.04 5.18
N VAL A 259 3.74 9.34 4.34
CA VAL A 259 5.22 9.32 4.44
C VAL A 259 5.80 10.68 4.07
N ASP A 260 5.33 11.31 2.99
CA ASP A 260 5.81 12.62 2.53
C ASP A 260 5.45 13.75 3.51
N GLY A 261 4.34 13.61 4.25
CA GLY A 261 3.94 14.51 5.34
C GLY A 261 4.78 14.38 6.61
N GLY A 262 5.75 13.45 6.65
CA GLY A 262 6.67 13.27 7.78
C GLY A 262 6.08 12.50 8.96
N PHE A 263 5.05 11.68 8.74
CA PHE A 263 4.60 10.70 9.72
C PHE A 263 5.55 9.51 9.79
N THR A 264 5.60 8.87 10.95
CA THR A 264 6.52 7.77 11.27
C THR A 264 5.79 6.42 11.30
N ALA A 265 6.57 5.32 11.34
CA ALA A 265 6.02 3.99 11.60
C ALA A 265 5.23 3.94 12.92
N SER A 266 5.70 4.67 13.94
CA SER A 266 5.00 4.79 15.23
C SER A 266 3.63 5.45 15.09
N ASP A 267 3.54 6.52 14.31
CA ASP A 267 2.26 7.16 14.00
C ASP A 267 1.29 6.19 13.31
N GLY A 268 1.80 5.38 12.37
CA GLY A 268 1.05 4.31 11.74
C GLY A 268 0.51 3.30 12.76
N ALA A 269 1.37 2.80 13.64
CA ALA A 269 1.03 1.81 14.67
C ALA A 269 0.03 2.33 15.72
N LEU A 270 0.11 3.63 16.05
CA LEU A 270 -0.77 4.30 17.02
C LEU A 270 -2.15 4.66 16.45
N GLY A 271 -2.36 4.48 15.14
CA GLY A 271 -3.67 4.62 14.50
C GLY A 271 -3.82 5.84 13.59
N ALA A 272 -2.79 6.67 13.43
CA ALA A 272 -2.85 7.84 12.55
C ALA A 272 -3.13 7.45 11.09
N TRP A 273 -2.61 6.30 10.65
CA TRP A 273 -2.95 5.72 9.35
C TRP A 273 -4.42 5.34 9.25
N ASN A 274 -4.96 4.64 10.25
CA ASN A 274 -6.35 4.18 10.21
C ASN A 274 -7.32 5.37 10.09
N ALA A 275 -7.05 6.45 10.82
CA ALA A 275 -7.80 7.69 10.70
C ALA A 275 -7.72 8.27 9.27
N LEU A 276 -6.52 8.39 8.70
CA LEU A 276 -6.34 8.95 7.36
C LEU A 276 -7.01 8.07 6.30
N SER A 277 -6.80 6.76 6.39
CA SER A 277 -7.41 5.76 5.52
C SER A 277 -8.93 5.84 5.56
N GLY A 278 -9.50 6.05 6.76
CA GLY A 278 -10.91 6.34 6.95
C GLY A 278 -11.37 7.60 6.22
N CYS A 279 -10.67 8.72 6.41
CA CYS A 279 -11.01 9.97 5.74
C CYS A 279 -10.97 9.84 4.21
N VAL A 280 -9.92 9.21 3.67
CA VAL A 280 -9.76 8.95 2.23
C VAL A 280 -10.90 8.07 1.71
N GLN A 281 -11.23 7.01 2.42
CA GLN A 281 -12.30 6.08 2.05
C GLN A 281 -13.69 6.73 2.10
N GLY A 282 -13.93 7.56 3.12
CA GLY A 282 -15.15 8.35 3.26
C GLY A 282 -15.32 9.34 2.11
N LEU A 283 -14.28 10.12 1.77
CA LEU A 283 -14.34 11.08 0.67
C LEU A 283 -14.49 10.39 -0.70
N ALA A 284 -13.73 9.32 -0.95
CA ALA A 284 -13.75 8.59 -2.22
C ALA A 284 -15.12 7.94 -2.50
N MET A 285 -15.88 7.61 -1.45
CA MET A 285 -17.19 6.95 -1.54
C MET A 285 -18.33 7.84 -1.03
N ALA A 286 -18.13 9.16 -0.94
CA ALA A 286 -19.09 10.08 -0.34
C ALA A 286 -20.46 10.11 -1.04
N ASP A 287 -20.51 9.85 -2.34
CA ASP A 287 -21.74 9.77 -3.12
C ASP A 287 -22.54 8.47 -2.87
N MET A 288 -21.95 7.49 -2.16
CA MET A 288 -22.51 6.16 -1.95
C MET A 288 -22.71 5.80 -0.47
N LEU A 289 -22.24 6.63 0.45
CA LEU A 289 -22.36 6.43 1.90
C LEU A 289 -23.48 7.29 2.49
N ASP A 290 -24.09 6.81 3.56
CA ASP A 290 -24.98 7.65 4.37
C ASP A 290 -24.20 8.67 5.21
N GLU A 291 -24.92 9.69 5.69
CA GLU A 291 -24.36 10.79 6.46
C GLU A 291 -23.69 10.35 7.76
N GLN A 292 -24.18 9.29 8.42
CA GLN A 292 -23.64 8.80 9.68
C GLN A 292 -22.30 8.11 9.45
N SER A 293 -22.20 7.24 8.45
CA SER A 293 -20.95 6.59 8.08
C SER A 293 -19.91 7.60 7.61
N LEU A 294 -20.31 8.63 6.85
CA LEU A 294 -19.42 9.74 6.49
C LEU A 294 -18.92 10.52 7.70
N ALA A 295 -19.81 10.89 8.62
CA ALA A 295 -19.45 11.63 9.83
C ALA A 295 -18.41 10.88 10.67
N VAL A 296 -18.56 9.56 10.81
CA VAL A 296 -17.60 8.72 11.53
C VAL A 296 -16.24 8.67 10.84
N LEU A 297 -16.22 8.49 9.51
CA LEU A 297 -14.97 8.37 8.75
C LEU A 297 -14.19 9.69 8.66
N LEU A 298 -14.89 10.83 8.63
CA LEU A 298 -14.31 12.17 8.51
C LEU A 298 -14.04 12.84 9.87
N ALA A 299 -14.48 12.24 10.99
CA ALA A 299 -14.35 12.84 12.33
C ALA A 299 -12.93 13.34 12.69
N PRO A 300 -11.83 12.62 12.40
CA PRO A 300 -10.48 13.13 12.66
C PRO A 300 -10.15 14.39 11.87
N TRP A 301 -10.60 14.46 10.61
CA TRP A 301 -10.31 15.56 9.69
C TRP A 301 -11.11 16.81 10.01
N THR A 302 -12.36 16.65 10.46
CA THR A 302 -13.21 17.79 10.86
C THR A 302 -12.73 18.44 12.15
N MET A 303 -11.99 17.73 13.02
CA MET A 303 -11.37 18.32 14.22
C MET A 303 -10.13 19.17 13.91
N LEU A 304 -9.53 19.02 12.73
CA LEU A 304 -8.36 19.80 12.32
C LEU A 304 -8.71 21.16 11.69
N ASN A 305 -9.91 21.28 11.13
CA ASN A 305 -10.41 22.46 10.41
C ASN A 305 -11.38 23.28 11.28
#